data_AF-A0A2A2WLA2-F1
#
_entry.id   AF-A0A2A2WLA2-F1
#
_cell.length_a   1.000
_cell.length_b   1.000
_cell.length_c   1.000
_cell.angle_alpha   90.00
_cell.angle_beta   90.00
_cell.angle_gamma   90.00
#
_symmetry.space_group_name_H-M   'P 1'
#
loop_
_entity.id
_entity.type
_entity.pdbx_description
1 polymer ?
#
loop_
_entity_poly.entity_id
_entity_poly.type
_entity_poly.pdbx_seq_one_letter_code
_entity_poly.pdbx_strand_id
1 'polypeptide(L)' 'MTALLPEHVMWRLFIRRNKDGPFLRPGDLVTASIRSGDGSLDLGAQRTPIIAENSTNGEPS' A
#
# COMPACT_ATOMS: atom_id res chain seq x y z
N MET A 1 16.64 -16.00 27.14
CA MET A 1 17.47 -15.75 25.94
C MET A 1 16.55 -15.74 24.74
N THR A 2 16.23 -14.57 24.21
CA THR A 2 15.29 -14.41 23.10
C THR A 2 16.05 -14.73 21.82
N ALA A 3 15.86 -15.93 21.25
CA ALA A 3 16.40 -16.25 19.94
C ALA A 3 15.72 -15.31 18.93
N LEU A 4 16.47 -14.35 18.40
CA LEU A 4 16.02 -13.51 17.30
C LEU A 4 15.89 -14.44 16.09
N LEU A 5 14.66 -14.65 15.63
CA LEU A 5 14.41 -15.42 14.42
C LEU A 5 15.24 -14.80 13.27
N PRO A 6 15.79 -15.61 12.36
CA PRO A 6 16.42 -15.08 11.16
C PRO A 6 15.46 -14.15 10.42
N GLU A 7 15.96 -13.06 9.87
CA GLU A 7 15.15 -12.00 9.25
C GLU A 7 14.13 -12.53 8.23
N HIS A 8 14.54 -13.46 7.36
CA HIS A 8 13.67 -14.05 6.35
C HIS A 8 12.48 -14.82 6.97
N VAL A 9 12.62 -15.35 8.19
CA VAL A 9 11.54 -16.00 8.92
C VAL A 9 10.59 -14.96 9.49
N MET A 10 11.12 -13.87 10.04
CA MET A 10 10.31 -12.76 10.55
C MET A 10 9.47 -12.13 9.43
N TRP A 11 10.06 -11.87 8.26
CA TRP A 11 9.32 -11.35 7.11
C TRP A 11 8.24 -12.30 6.62
N ARG A 12 8.54 -13.60 6.51
CA ARG A 12 7.54 -14.61 6.11
C ARG A 12 6.36 -14.65 7.09
N LEU A 13 6.62 -14.60 8.39
CA LEU A 13 5.58 -14.58 9.41
C LEU A 13 4.76 -13.29 9.37
N PHE A 14 5.43 -12.14 9.20
CA PHE A 14 4.78 -10.84 9.05
C PHE A 14 3.83 -10.82 7.84
N ILE A 15 4.30 -11.24 6.66
CA ILE A 15 3.46 -11.31 5.46
C ILE A 15 2.28 -12.24 5.72
N ARG A 16 2.53 -13.47 6.17
CA ARG A 16 1.46 -14.46 6.44
C ARG A 16 0.40 -13.91 7.39
N ARG A 17 0.79 -13.20 8.44
CA ARG A 17 -0.14 -12.65 9.43
C ARG A 17 -1.00 -11.51 8.87
N ASN A 18 -0.44 -10.74 7.94
CA ASN A 18 -1.10 -9.54 7.42
C ASN A 18 -1.83 -9.76 6.09
N LYS A 19 -1.67 -10.90 5.40
CA LYS A 19 -2.27 -11.18 4.08
C LYS A 19 -3.77 -10.83 3.97
N ASP A 20 -4.54 -11.09 5.02
CA ASP A 20 -5.99 -10.85 5.05
C ASP A 20 -6.36 -9.48 5.66
N GLY A 21 -5.37 -8.60 5.83
CA GLY A 21 -5.56 -7.24 6.30
C GLY A 21 -6.35 -6.38 5.31
N PRO A 22 -6.91 -5.25 5.76
CA PRO A 22 -7.69 -4.33 4.94
C PRO A 22 -6.77 -3.52 4.01
N PHE A 23 -6.15 -4.20 3.04
CA PHE A 23 -5.35 -3.56 2.00
C PHE A 23 -6.22 -3.02 0.87
N LEU A 24 -5.64 -2.08 0.13
CA LEU A 24 -6.23 -1.55 -1.10
C LEU A 24 -6.37 -2.66 -2.14
N ARG A 25 -7.49 -2.64 -2.84
CA ARG A 25 -7.85 -3.57 -3.90
C ARG A 25 -8.08 -2.82 -5.21
N PRO A 26 -7.90 -3.48 -6.36
CA PRO A 26 -8.34 -2.91 -7.63
C PRO A 26 -9.79 -2.45 -7.57
N GLY A 27 -10.05 -1.22 -7.99
CA GLY A 27 -11.35 -0.55 -7.88
C GLY A 27 -11.44 0.46 -6.73
N ASP A 28 -10.53 0.40 -5.75
CA ASP A 28 -10.47 1.41 -4.69
C ASP A 28 -10.01 2.76 -5.24
N LEU A 29 -10.45 3.84 -4.59
CA LEU A 29 -10.03 5.20 -4.90
C LEU A 29 -9.42 5.88 -3.67
N VAL A 30 -8.12 6.14 -3.71
CA VAL A 30 -7.45 6.91 -2.67
C VAL A 30 -7.57 8.39 -2.98
N THR A 31 -8.17 9.17 -2.06
CA THR A 31 -8.19 10.63 -2.16
C THR A 31 -7.35 11.23 -1.04
N ALA A 32 -6.39 12.07 -1.41
CA ALA A 32 -5.52 12.77 -0.46
C ALA A 32 -5.59 14.28 -0.72
N SER A 33 -5.59 15.10 0.32
CA SER A 33 -5.56 16.55 0.21
C SER A 33 -4.62 17.15 1.27
N ILE A 34 -4.09 18.33 0.97
CA ILE A 34 -3.21 19.07 1.88
C ILE A 34 -3.72 20.51 1.98
N ARG A 35 -4.04 20.93 3.20
CA ARG A 35 -4.47 22.29 3.52
C ARG A 35 -3.74 22.78 4.77
N SER A 36 -3.37 24.06 4.80
CA SER A 36 -2.93 24.71 6.04
C SER A 36 -4.08 24.78 7.05
N GLY A 37 -3.79 24.59 8.34
CA GLY A 37 -4.80 24.64 9.40
C GLY A 37 -5.49 26.00 9.55
N ASP A 38 -4.80 27.07 9.14
CA ASP A 38 -5.33 28.43 9.10
C ASP A 38 -6.11 28.76 7.81
N GLY A 39 -6.16 27.82 6.86
CA GLY A 39 -6.90 27.96 5.60
C GLY A 39 -6.25 28.86 4.56
N SER A 40 -5.06 29.42 4.82
CA SER A 40 -4.36 30.32 3.89
C SER A 40 -3.90 29.64 2.58
N LEU A 41 -3.70 28.32 2.63
CA LEU A 41 -3.23 27.53 1.51
C LEU A 41 -4.00 26.21 1.43
N ASP A 42 -4.42 25.88 0.21
CA ASP A 42 -5.04 24.61 -0.16
C ASP A 42 -4.41 24.12 -1.46
N LEU A 43 -3.80 22.94 -1.41
CA LEU A 43 -3.18 22.30 -2.58
C LEU A 43 -4.18 21.47 -3.39
N GLY A 44 -5.45 21.44 -2.96
CA GLY A 44 -6.50 20.65 -3.59
C GLY A 44 -6.45 19.18 -3.20
N ALA A 45 -7.08 18.34 -4.03
CA ALA A 45 -7.22 16.91 -3.78
C ALA A 45 -6.63 16.09 -4.94
N GLN A 46 -5.73 15.17 -4.61
CA GLN A 46 -5.23 14.12 -5.49
C GLN A 46 -6.15 12.90 -5.38
N ARG A 47 -6.60 12.39 -6.54
CA ARG A 47 -7.38 11.15 -6.65
C ARG A 47 -6.55 10.11 -7.37
N THR A 48 -6.30 8.98 -6.71
CA THR A 48 -5.46 7.89 -7.21
C THR A 48 -6.31 6.60 -7.28
N PRO A 49 -6.82 6.23 -8.46
CA PRO A 49 -7.52 4.96 -8.63
C PRO A 49 -6.53 3.80 -8.55
N ILE A 50 -6.89 2.77 -7.78
CA ILE A 50 -6.12 1.54 -7.70
C ILE A 50 -6.59 0.63 -8.83
N ILE A 51 -5.69 0.37 -9.77
CA ILE A 51 -5.96 -0.50 -10.92
C ILE A 51 -5.27 -1.85 -10.72
N ALA A 52 -5.83 -2.90 -11.32
CA ALA A 52 -5.18 -4.20 -11.36
C ALA A 52 -3.85 -4.10 -12.11
N GLU A 53 -2.93 -4.99 -11.78
CA GLU A 53 -1.67 -5.12 -12.50
C GLU A 53 -1.91 -5.28 -14.00
N ASN A 54 -1.30 -4.42 -14.80
CA ASN A 54 -1.35 -4.57 -16.24
C ASN A 54 -0.40 -5.71 -16.63
N SER A 55 -0.93 -6.84 -17.09
CA SER A 55 -0.14 -8.00 -17.54
C SER A 55 0.69 -7.75 -18.82
N THR A 56 0.84 -6.49 -19.25
CA THR A 56 1.58 -6.09 -20.47
C THR A 56 3.03 -5.73 -20.15
N ASN A 57 3.70 -6.55 -19.35
CA ASN A 57 5.15 -6.66 -19.39
C ASN A 57 5.44 -8.08 -19.85
N GLY A 58 5.70 -8.25 -21.14
CA GLY A 58 6.06 -9.54 -21.70
C GLY A 58 7.36 -10.04 -21.09
N GLU A 59 7.31 -11.18 -20.41
CA GLU A 59 7.82 -12.44 -20.95
C GLU A 59 7.28 -13.65 -20.15
N PRO A 60 7.22 -14.84 -20.78
CA PRO A 60 6.37 -15.95 -20.37
C PRO A 60 7.08 -17.01 -19.51
N SER A 61 6.24 -17.84 -18.89
CA SER A 61 6.45 -19.18 -18.29
C SER A 61 6.32 -19.23 -16.77
#